data_AF-A4HW51-F1
#
_entry.id   AF-A4HW51-F1
#
_cell.length_a   1.000
_cell.length_b   1.000
_cell.length_c   1.000
_cell.angle_alpha   90.00
_cell.angle_beta   90.00
_cell.angle_gamma   90.00
#
_symmetry.space_group_name_H-M   'P 1'
#
loop_
_entity.id
_entity.type
_entity.pdbx_description
1 polymer ?
#
loop_
_entity_poly.entity_id
_entity_poly.type
_entity_poly.pdbx_seq_one_letter_code
_entity_poly.pdbx_strand_id
1 'polypeptide(L)'
;MSVESIMRELVSSYLSYAVVVGSSILKVPQILKVWHNHKADGISLLSLLIELLSYIISTSWGVVQGLPFRDCGENIFITLQLVVLLLLVAKLQKSTRRASLALATELLALCAFASGQVPRTIHEYVLSGQVFFNMFSRVPQIYANYRTRCRGQLSFLTFFLAFGGGVARVLTTSLNVSWDKGKAVLLVQFGVAATLNAVILAQILYYGIADRRFKRAKWSHAKAKSLKSQ
;
A
#
# COMPACT_ATOMS: atom_id res chain seq x y z
N MET A 1 -34.23 7.29 -10.64
CA MET A 1 -33.00 7.40 -9.80
C MET A 1 -33.27 8.41 -8.70
N SER A 2 -33.02 8.07 -7.43
CA SER A 2 -33.20 9.01 -6.31
C SER A 2 -31.99 9.94 -6.17
N VAL A 3 -32.17 11.14 -5.60
CA VAL A 3 -31.07 12.10 -5.35
C VAL A 3 -29.94 11.43 -4.55
N GLU A 4 -30.28 10.58 -3.59
CA GLU A 4 -29.29 9.81 -2.83
C GLU A 4 -28.42 8.89 -3.70
N SER A 5 -29.02 8.19 -4.67
CA SER A 5 -28.26 7.31 -5.57
C SER A 5 -27.25 8.09 -6.41
N ILE A 6 -27.65 9.25 -6.92
CA ILE A 6 -26.79 10.15 -7.70
C ILE A 6 -25.64 10.68 -6.83
N MET A 7 -25.95 11.15 -5.61
CA MET A 7 -24.94 11.64 -4.66
C MET A 7 -23.91 10.56 -4.32
N ARG A 8 -24.36 9.32 -4.04
CA ARG A 8 -23.47 8.19 -3.74
C ARG A 8 -22.56 7.86 -4.92
N GLU A 9 -23.10 7.84 -6.14
CA GLU A 9 -22.33 7.56 -7.35
C GLU A 9 -21.29 8.65 -7.64
N LEU A 10 -21.66 9.92 -7.47
CA LEU A 10 -20.74 11.06 -7.63
C LEU A 10 -19.60 11.01 -6.61
N VAL A 11 -19.92 10.82 -5.32
CA VAL A 11 -18.91 10.73 -4.25
C VAL A 11 -17.99 9.53 -4.48
N SER A 12 -18.55 8.35 -4.80
CA SER A 12 -17.77 7.15 -5.09
C SER A 12 -16.85 7.34 -6.30
N SER A 13 -17.35 7.97 -7.36
CA SER A 13 -16.57 8.25 -8.57
C SER A 13 -15.42 9.21 -8.29
N TYR A 14 -15.70 10.33 -7.62
CA TYR A 14 -14.68 11.32 -7.26
C TYR A 14 -13.60 10.70 -6.37
N LEU A 15 -14.00 9.93 -5.35
CA LEU A 15 -13.08 9.25 -4.45
C LEU A 15 -12.20 8.24 -5.20
N SER A 16 -12.79 7.47 -6.13
CA SER A 16 -12.04 6.51 -6.96
C SER A 16 -10.97 7.20 -7.80
N TYR A 17 -11.33 8.29 -8.48
CA TYR A 17 -10.37 9.08 -9.26
C TYR A 17 -9.32 9.76 -8.38
N ALA A 18 -9.68 10.26 -7.19
CA ALA A 18 -8.73 10.84 -6.25
C ALA A 18 -7.67 9.83 -5.83
N VAL A 19 -8.07 8.57 -5.59
CA VAL A 19 -7.12 7.49 -5.29
C VAL A 19 -6.22 7.20 -6.50
N VAL A 20 -6.77 7.12 -7.71
CA VAL A 20 -5.98 6.92 -8.94
C VAL A 20 -4.97 8.05 -9.12
N VAL A 21 -5.38 9.32 -8.97
CA VAL A 21 -4.47 10.47 -9.07
C VAL A 21 -3.41 10.43 -7.96
N GLY A 22 -3.80 10.16 -6.72
CA GLY A 22 -2.85 10.03 -5.60
C GLY A 22 -1.82 8.92 -5.82
N SER A 23 -2.22 7.81 -6.44
CA SER A 23 -1.32 6.70 -6.75
C SER A 23 -0.27 7.04 -7.82
N SER A 24 -0.56 8.00 -8.71
CA SER A 24 0.34 8.40 -9.81
C SER A 24 1.66 9.03 -9.33
N ILE A 25 1.69 9.50 -8.09
CA ILE A 25 2.87 10.08 -7.45
C ILE A 25 3.43 9.22 -6.30
N LEU A 26 2.88 8.03 -6.06
CA LEU A 26 3.19 7.24 -4.87
C LEU A 26 4.67 6.84 -4.77
N LYS A 27 5.27 6.41 -5.88
CA LYS A 27 6.67 5.97 -5.93
C LYS A 27 7.61 7.08 -6.42
N VAL A 28 7.07 8.19 -6.95
CA VAL A 28 7.85 9.33 -7.45
C VAL A 28 8.85 9.87 -6.41
N PRO A 29 8.51 10.10 -5.13
CA PRO A 29 9.49 10.53 -4.13
C PRO A 29 10.65 9.56 -3.94
N GLN A 30 10.38 8.25 -3.99
CA GLN A 30 11.42 7.22 -3.89
C GLN A 30 12.33 7.23 -5.12
N ILE A 31 11.76 7.35 -6.32
CA ILE A 31 12.50 7.47 -7.58
C ILE A 31 13.41 8.71 -7.55
N LEU A 32 12.86 9.88 -7.18
CA LEU A 32 13.62 11.12 -7.08
C LEU A 32 14.73 11.03 -6.04
N LYS A 33 14.48 10.40 -4.90
CA LYS A 33 15.50 10.18 -3.86
C LYS A 33 16.65 9.32 -4.37
N VAL A 34 16.37 8.23 -5.08
CA VAL A 34 17.41 7.35 -5.64
C VAL A 34 18.17 8.06 -6.75
N TRP A 35 17.46 8.77 -7.62
CA TRP A 35 18.03 9.52 -8.73
C TRP A 35 18.97 10.63 -8.25
N HIS A 36 18.52 11.46 -7.30
CA HIS A 36 19.32 12.57 -6.77
C HIS A 36 20.56 12.09 -6.02
N ASN A 37 20.41 11.06 -5.17
CA ASN A 37 21.54 10.55 -4.38
C ASN A 37 22.49 9.64 -5.18
N HIS A 38 22.13 9.25 -6.41
CA HIS A 38 22.91 8.33 -7.26
C HIS A 38 23.31 7.03 -6.55
N LYS A 39 22.52 6.62 -5.56
CA LYS A 39 22.76 5.45 -4.71
C LYS A 39 21.43 4.76 -4.44
N ALA A 40 21.47 3.43 -4.45
CA ALA A 40 20.33 2.57 -4.14
C ALA A 40 20.63 1.62 -2.99
N ASP A 41 21.49 2.04 -2.07
CA ASP A 41 21.88 1.26 -0.89
C ASP A 41 20.64 1.01 -0.02
N GLY A 42 20.49 -0.23 0.45
CA GLY A 42 19.34 -0.66 1.25
C GLY A 42 18.05 -0.95 0.48
N ILE A 43 18.02 -0.75 -0.84
CA ILE A 43 16.86 -1.11 -1.68
C ILE A 43 17.08 -2.51 -2.26
N SER A 44 16.24 -3.45 -1.89
CA SER A 44 16.28 -4.83 -2.41
C SER A 44 15.61 -4.93 -3.77
N LEU A 45 16.36 -5.35 -4.80
CA LEU A 45 15.79 -5.66 -6.13
C LEU A 45 14.74 -6.76 -6.07
N LEU A 46 14.96 -7.79 -5.25
CA LEU A 46 14.00 -8.87 -5.08
C LEU A 46 12.68 -8.36 -4.50
N SER A 47 12.74 -7.44 -3.52
CA SER A 47 11.54 -6.83 -2.96
C SER A 47 10.79 -5.99 -3.98
N LEU A 48 11.50 -5.27 -4.86
CA LEU A 48 10.88 -4.51 -5.96
C LEU A 48 10.21 -5.42 -6.99
N LEU A 49 10.84 -6.54 -7.34
CA LEU A 49 10.26 -7.54 -8.26
C LEU A 49 9.00 -8.18 -7.68
N ILE A 50 9.04 -8.63 -6.42
CA ILE A 50 7.85 -9.19 -5.76
C ILE A 50 6.71 -8.16 -5.67
N GLU A 51 7.04 -6.89 -5.40
CA GLU A 51 6.06 -5.81 -5.39
C GLU A 51 5.48 -5.58 -6.79
N LEU A 52 6.32 -5.54 -7.83
CA LEU A 52 5.90 -5.39 -9.22
C LEU A 52 4.99 -6.54 -9.67
N LEU A 53 5.36 -7.79 -9.38
CA LEU A 53 4.53 -8.96 -9.64
C LEU A 53 3.14 -8.85 -9.02
N SER A 54 3.06 -8.37 -7.77
CA SER A 54 1.78 -8.16 -7.08
C SER A 54 0.89 -7.15 -7.82
N TYR A 55 1.46 -6.03 -8.27
CA TYR A 55 0.72 -5.05 -9.05
C TYR A 55 0.38 -5.54 -10.47
N ILE A 56 1.21 -6.39 -11.07
CA ILE A 56 0.92 -7.04 -12.35
C ILE A 56 -0.31 -7.94 -12.27
N ILE A 57 -0.39 -8.79 -11.23
CA ILE A 57 -1.56 -9.66 -10.99
C ILE A 57 -2.83 -8.82 -10.79
N SER A 58 -2.74 -7.74 -10.02
CA SER A 58 -3.88 -6.86 -9.74
C SER A 58 -4.30 -6.04 -10.96
N THR A 59 -3.33 -5.63 -11.79
CA THR A 59 -3.59 -4.93 -13.05
C THR A 59 -4.25 -5.87 -14.06
N SER A 60 -3.71 -7.07 -14.25
CA SER A 60 -4.29 -8.06 -15.17
C SER A 60 -5.70 -8.47 -14.74
N TRP A 61 -5.96 -8.60 -13.44
CA TRP A 61 -7.32 -8.84 -12.93
C TRP A 61 -8.28 -7.73 -13.37
N GLY A 62 -7.88 -6.47 -13.16
CA GLY A 62 -8.70 -5.34 -13.57
C GLY A 62 -8.98 -5.29 -15.07
N VAL A 63 -8.01 -5.65 -15.90
CA VAL A 63 -8.16 -5.71 -17.36
C VAL A 63 -9.11 -6.82 -17.78
N VAL A 64 -8.88 -8.06 -17.32
CA VAL A 64 -9.69 -9.23 -17.72
C VAL A 64 -11.14 -9.09 -17.27
N GLN A 65 -11.38 -8.58 -16.06
CA GLN A 65 -12.74 -8.38 -15.56
C GLN A 65 -13.42 -7.13 -16.15
N GLY A 66 -12.73 -6.37 -17.01
CA GLY A 66 -13.24 -5.14 -17.59
C GLY A 66 -13.67 -4.14 -16.51
N LEU A 67 -12.82 -3.95 -15.49
CA LEU A 67 -13.05 -2.92 -14.48
C LEU A 67 -12.85 -1.54 -15.10
N PRO A 68 -13.73 -0.57 -14.81
CA PRO A 68 -13.53 0.82 -15.24
C PRO A 68 -12.20 1.36 -14.71
N PHE A 69 -11.58 2.28 -15.47
CA PHE A 69 -10.28 2.85 -15.10
C PHE A 69 -10.25 3.48 -13.70
N ARG A 70 -11.36 4.07 -13.23
CA ARG A 70 -11.45 4.61 -11.86
C ARG A 70 -11.24 3.54 -10.78
N ASP A 71 -11.61 2.29 -11.06
CA ASP A 71 -11.61 1.20 -10.09
C ASP A 71 -10.31 0.37 -10.13
N CYS A 72 -9.55 0.38 -11.22
CA CYS A 72 -8.29 -0.38 -11.35
C CYS A 72 -7.06 0.44 -11.77
N GLY A 73 -7.24 1.68 -12.22
CA GLY A 73 -6.19 2.48 -12.87
C GLY A 73 -5.00 2.85 -11.98
N GLU A 74 -5.16 2.79 -10.65
CA GLU A 74 -4.04 2.99 -9.73
C GLU A 74 -2.94 1.95 -9.93
N ASN A 75 -3.34 0.70 -10.20
CA ASN A 75 -2.40 -0.41 -10.34
C ASN A 75 -1.53 -0.21 -11.58
N ILE A 76 -2.10 0.35 -12.66
CA ILE A 76 -1.37 0.70 -13.88
C ILE A 76 -0.29 1.74 -13.57
N PHE A 77 -0.66 2.84 -12.91
CA PHE A 77 0.29 3.89 -12.57
C PHE A 77 1.39 3.40 -11.62
N ILE A 78 1.05 2.62 -10.60
CA ILE A 78 2.04 2.11 -9.65
C ILE A 78 2.96 1.09 -10.33
N THR A 79 2.42 0.22 -11.19
CA THR A 79 3.20 -0.74 -12.01
C THR A 79 4.25 0.02 -12.84
N LEU A 80 3.84 1.05 -13.58
CA LEU A 80 4.75 1.85 -14.41
C LEU A 80 5.86 2.51 -13.57
N GLN A 81 5.51 3.12 -12.43
CA GLN A 81 6.49 3.73 -11.55
C GLN A 81 7.45 2.69 -10.95
N LEU A 82 6.96 1.49 -10.61
CA LEU A 82 7.79 0.39 -10.11
C LEU A 82 8.77 -0.12 -11.16
N VAL A 83 8.37 -0.21 -12.43
CA VAL A 83 9.27 -0.55 -13.55
C VAL A 83 10.41 0.46 -13.64
N VAL A 84 10.09 1.76 -13.60
CA VAL A 84 11.10 2.84 -13.63
C VAL A 84 12.05 2.72 -12.43
N LEU A 85 11.51 2.56 -11.23
CA LEU A 85 12.29 2.42 -10.00
C LEU A 85 13.21 1.18 -10.05
N LEU A 86 12.68 0.04 -10.50
CA LEU A 86 13.41 -1.21 -10.63
C LEU A 86 14.61 -1.06 -11.58
N LEU A 87 14.40 -0.48 -12.77
CA LEU A 87 15.47 -0.28 -13.75
C LEU A 87 16.53 0.71 -13.23
N LEU A 88 16.10 1.80 -12.58
CA LEU A 88 17.00 2.78 -11.97
C LEU A 88 17.89 2.12 -10.89
N VAL A 89 17.27 1.38 -9.95
CA VAL A 89 17.98 0.67 -8.88
C VAL A 89 18.90 -0.40 -9.45
N ALA A 90 18.44 -1.17 -10.44
CA ALA A 90 19.24 -2.23 -11.06
C ALA A 90 20.47 -1.68 -11.78
N LYS A 91 20.36 -0.52 -12.44
CA LYS A 91 21.48 0.18 -13.06
C LYS A 91 22.52 0.59 -12.02
N LEU A 92 22.09 1.20 -10.91
CA LEU A 92 22.98 1.64 -9.83
C LEU A 92 23.66 0.46 -9.12
N GLN A 93 22.97 -0.66 -8.98
CA GLN A 93 23.50 -1.88 -8.36
C GLN A 93 24.24 -2.81 -9.34
N LYS A 94 24.49 -2.38 -10.59
CA LYS A 94 25.16 -3.17 -11.65
C LYS A 94 24.51 -4.54 -11.91
N SER A 95 23.21 -4.67 -11.67
CA SER A 95 22.43 -5.90 -11.85
C SER A 95 21.40 -5.79 -13.00
N THR A 96 21.58 -4.80 -13.89
CA THR A 96 20.63 -4.47 -14.97
C THR A 96 20.21 -5.68 -15.79
N ARG A 97 21.16 -6.53 -16.23
CA ARG A 97 20.83 -7.69 -17.07
C ARG A 97 19.86 -8.65 -16.38
N ARG A 98 20.09 -8.96 -15.10
CA ARG A 98 19.25 -9.89 -14.33
C ARG A 98 17.88 -9.26 -14.04
N ALA A 99 17.87 -7.99 -13.63
CA ALA A 99 16.63 -7.27 -13.36
C ALA A 99 15.78 -7.08 -14.63
N SER A 100 16.38 -6.76 -15.78
CA SER A 100 15.68 -6.65 -17.06
C SER A 100 15.11 -7.98 -17.54
N LEU A 101 15.82 -9.09 -17.33
CA LEU A 101 15.29 -10.42 -17.63
C LEU A 101 14.08 -10.75 -16.75
N ALA A 102 14.18 -10.52 -15.44
CA ALA A 102 13.07 -10.73 -14.51
C ALA A 102 11.87 -9.83 -14.84
N LEU A 103 12.12 -8.55 -15.15
CA LEU A 103 11.10 -7.62 -15.62
C LEU A 103 10.42 -8.12 -16.90
N ALA A 104 11.18 -8.61 -17.88
CA ALA A 104 10.61 -9.16 -19.11
C ALA A 104 9.72 -10.37 -18.81
N THR A 105 10.14 -11.26 -17.92
CA THR A 105 9.32 -12.39 -17.46
C THR A 105 8.02 -11.93 -16.78
N GLU A 106 8.09 -10.93 -15.91
CA GLU A 106 6.91 -10.38 -15.23
C GLU A 106 5.96 -9.67 -16.21
N LEU A 107 6.47 -8.91 -17.19
CA LEU A 107 5.65 -8.29 -18.23
C LEU A 107 5.02 -9.32 -19.17
N LEU A 108 5.71 -10.43 -19.47
CA LEU A 108 5.10 -11.56 -20.18
C LEU A 108 3.99 -12.20 -19.35
N ALA A 109 4.18 -12.34 -18.03
CA ALA A 109 3.12 -12.79 -17.13
C ALA A 109 1.94 -11.80 -17.14
N LEU A 110 2.18 -10.49 -17.13
CA LEU A 110 1.12 -9.48 -17.28
C LEU A 110 0.31 -9.72 -18.55
N CYS A 111 0.96 -9.90 -19.70
CA CYS A 111 0.28 -10.18 -20.97
C CYS A 111 -0.50 -11.50 -20.93
N ALA A 112 0.09 -12.56 -20.38
CA ALA A 112 -0.55 -13.88 -20.28
C ALA A 112 -1.80 -13.86 -19.38
N PHE A 113 -1.73 -13.19 -18.23
CA PHE A 113 -2.89 -13.04 -17.36
C PHE A 113 -3.92 -12.08 -17.97
N ALA A 114 -3.48 -10.97 -18.58
CA ALA A 114 -4.37 -9.95 -19.16
C ALA A 114 -5.09 -10.43 -20.44
N SER A 115 -4.59 -11.47 -21.11
CA SER A 115 -5.24 -12.04 -22.30
C SER A 115 -6.55 -12.78 -21.99
N GLY A 116 -6.83 -13.05 -20.71
CA GLY A 116 -8.00 -13.82 -20.28
C GLY A 116 -7.88 -15.33 -20.54
N GLN A 117 -6.73 -15.81 -21.02
CA GLN A 117 -6.49 -17.24 -21.26
C GLN A 117 -6.20 -18.02 -19.96
N VAL A 118 -5.74 -17.33 -18.91
CA VAL A 118 -5.56 -17.95 -17.60
C VAL A 118 -6.93 -18.22 -16.97
N PRO A 119 -7.23 -19.45 -16.53
CA PRO A 119 -8.48 -19.78 -15.86
C PRO A 119 -8.74 -18.84 -14.67
N ARG A 120 -9.97 -18.29 -14.61
CA ARG A 120 -10.38 -17.35 -13.56
C ARG A 120 -10.03 -17.83 -12.15
N THR A 121 -10.27 -19.11 -11.85
CA THR A 121 -9.97 -19.71 -10.54
C THR A 121 -8.51 -19.58 -10.16
N ILE A 122 -7.59 -19.81 -11.10
CA ILE A 122 -6.14 -19.67 -10.86
C ILE A 122 -5.80 -18.21 -10.60
N HIS A 123 -6.34 -17.29 -11.40
CA HIS A 123 -6.12 -15.86 -11.25
C HIS A 123 -6.64 -15.34 -9.90
N GLU A 124 -7.82 -15.80 -9.46
CA GLU A 124 -8.39 -15.48 -8.14
C GLU A 124 -7.54 -15.99 -7.00
N TYR A 125 -6.98 -17.21 -7.09
CA TYR A 125 -6.09 -17.73 -6.05
C TYR A 125 -4.79 -16.94 -5.95
N VAL A 126 -4.20 -16.58 -7.09
CA VAL A 126 -2.98 -15.76 -7.12
C VAL A 126 -3.26 -14.36 -6.56
N LEU A 127 -4.40 -13.76 -6.88
CA LEU A 127 -4.84 -12.49 -6.31
C LEU A 127 -5.08 -12.60 -4.79
N SER A 128 -5.77 -13.65 -4.35
CA SER A 128 -6.01 -13.92 -2.92
C SER A 128 -4.70 -14.14 -2.15
N GLY A 129 -3.69 -14.74 -2.82
CA GLY A 129 -2.33 -14.89 -2.31
C GLY A 129 -1.70 -13.58 -1.83
N GLN A 130 -2.01 -12.46 -2.50
CA GLN A 130 -1.49 -11.14 -2.11
C GLN A 130 -1.97 -10.70 -0.73
N VAL A 131 -3.18 -11.10 -0.33
CA VAL A 131 -3.73 -10.81 1.01
C VAL A 131 -2.84 -11.44 2.08
N PHE A 132 -2.41 -12.69 1.87
CA PHE A 132 -1.49 -13.38 2.78
C PHE A 132 -0.13 -12.69 2.84
N PHE A 133 0.43 -12.25 1.71
CA PHE A 133 1.67 -11.47 1.71
C PHE A 133 1.55 -10.17 2.50
N ASN A 134 0.41 -9.46 2.37
CA ASN A 134 0.16 -8.26 3.16
C ASN A 134 0.15 -8.59 4.67
N MET A 135 -0.54 -9.66 5.07
CA MET A 135 -0.59 -10.13 6.45
C MET A 135 0.81 -10.48 6.99
N PHE A 136 1.62 -11.23 6.25
CA PHE A 136 2.99 -11.60 6.66
C PHE A 136 3.90 -10.39 6.86
N SER A 137 3.65 -9.28 6.17
CA SER A 137 4.41 -8.05 6.37
C SER A 137 3.95 -7.24 7.59
N ARG A 138 2.64 -7.21 7.87
CA ARG A 138 2.04 -6.34 8.88
C ARG A 138 1.88 -6.99 10.24
N VAL A 139 1.56 -8.28 10.32
CA VAL A 139 1.35 -8.98 11.60
C VAL A 139 2.63 -8.99 12.46
N PRO A 140 3.83 -9.33 11.92
CA PRO A 140 5.06 -9.23 12.69
C PRO A 140 5.39 -7.79 13.10
N GLN A 141 5.09 -6.82 12.24
CA GLN A 141 5.28 -5.40 12.56
C GLN A 141 4.37 -4.95 13.71
N ILE A 142 3.09 -5.37 13.71
CA ILE A 142 2.15 -5.13 14.81
C ILE A 142 2.65 -5.74 16.11
N TYR A 143 3.17 -6.97 16.07
CA TYR A 143 3.75 -7.63 17.23
C TYR A 143 5.00 -6.91 17.76
N ALA A 144 5.92 -6.52 16.87
CA ALA A 144 7.10 -5.74 17.21
C ALA A 144 6.74 -4.39 17.82
N ASN A 145 5.73 -3.69 17.29
CA ASN A 145 5.22 -2.43 17.82
C ASN A 145 4.68 -2.60 19.24
N TYR A 146 3.94 -3.69 19.50
CA TYR A 146 3.45 -4.04 20.84
C TYR A 146 4.61 -4.26 21.83
N ARG A 147 5.61 -5.08 21.45
CA ARG A 147 6.78 -5.38 22.29
C ARG A 147 7.66 -4.15 22.57
N THR A 148 7.84 -3.30 21.56
CA THR A 148 8.74 -2.14 21.64
C THR A 148 8.06 -0.87 22.12
N ARG A 149 6.73 -0.86 22.26
CA ARG A 149 5.89 0.32 22.57
C ARG A 149 6.09 1.45 21.54
N CYS A 150 6.24 1.09 20.28
CA CYS A 150 6.51 2.02 19.18
C CYS A 150 7.69 2.99 19.44
N ARG A 151 8.74 2.58 20.18
CA ARG A 151 9.94 3.42 20.45
C ARG A 151 10.81 3.72 19.21
N GLY A 152 10.30 3.50 18.00
CA GLY A 152 11.00 3.69 16.73
C GLY A 152 10.48 4.87 15.90
N GLN A 153 11.03 5.02 14.69
CA GLN A 153 10.68 6.08 13.73
C GLN A 153 9.43 5.75 12.89
N LEU A 154 8.39 5.14 13.48
CA LEU A 154 7.17 4.87 12.72
C LEU A 154 6.50 6.19 12.35
N SER A 155 6.33 6.41 11.05
CA SER A 155 5.65 7.59 10.51
C SER A 155 4.14 7.42 10.63
N PHE A 156 3.52 8.17 11.56
CA PHE A 156 2.05 8.24 11.67
C PHE A 156 1.40 8.58 10.33
N LEU A 157 1.96 9.57 9.61
CA LEU A 157 1.44 10.03 8.33
C LEU A 157 1.42 8.90 7.28
N THR A 158 2.46 8.07 7.23
CA THR A 158 2.55 6.96 6.27
C THR A 158 1.44 5.94 6.51
N PHE A 159 1.22 5.53 7.75
CA PHE A 159 0.16 4.58 8.08
C PHE A 159 -1.23 5.22 7.97
N PHE A 160 -1.36 6.53 8.20
CA PHE A 160 -2.61 7.27 8.08
C PHE A 160 -3.06 7.32 6.62
N LEU A 161 -2.15 7.66 5.71
CA LEU A 161 -2.43 7.66 4.28
C LEU A 161 -2.72 6.25 3.76
N ALA A 162 -1.98 5.24 4.22
CA ALA A 162 -2.24 3.83 3.86
C ALA A 162 -3.62 3.35 4.33
N PHE A 163 -4.02 3.71 5.56
CA PHE A 163 -5.35 3.43 6.08
C PHE A 163 -6.43 4.16 5.27
N GLY A 164 -6.28 5.47 5.05
CA GLY A 164 -7.24 6.28 4.29
C GLY A 164 -7.43 5.77 2.86
N GLY A 165 -6.35 5.42 2.16
CA GLY A 165 -6.42 4.79 0.84
C GLY A 165 -7.10 3.43 0.87
N GLY A 166 -6.82 2.60 1.88
CA GLY A 166 -7.49 1.32 2.08
C GLY A 166 -8.99 1.46 2.32
N VAL A 167 -9.41 2.39 3.19
CA VAL A 167 -10.83 2.69 3.43
C VAL A 167 -11.51 3.21 2.17
N ALA A 168 -10.86 4.13 1.45
CA ALA A 168 -11.39 4.63 0.18
C ALA A 168 -11.63 3.48 -0.79
N ARG A 169 -10.69 2.55 -0.93
CA ARG A 169 -10.83 1.36 -1.77
C ARG A 169 -11.91 0.39 -1.31
N VAL A 170 -12.08 0.17 0.00
CA VAL A 170 -13.19 -0.63 0.52
C VAL A 170 -14.53 -0.01 0.14
N LEU A 171 -14.68 1.31 0.30
CA LEU A 171 -15.91 2.03 -0.01
C LEU A 171 -16.21 2.01 -1.51
N THR A 172 -15.25 2.39 -2.35
CA THR A 172 -15.46 2.45 -3.80
C THR A 172 -15.66 1.07 -4.40
N THR A 173 -14.92 0.05 -3.95
CA THR A 173 -15.16 -1.35 -4.37
C THR A 173 -16.56 -1.82 -3.95
N SER A 174 -17.01 -1.46 -2.74
CA SER A 174 -18.35 -1.81 -2.27
C SER A 174 -19.46 -1.19 -3.12
N LEU A 175 -19.23 0.01 -3.65
CA LEU A 175 -20.22 0.75 -4.41
C LEU A 175 -20.17 0.48 -5.92
N ASN A 176 -18.97 0.35 -6.50
CA ASN A 176 -18.77 0.36 -7.95
C ASN A 176 -18.54 -1.03 -8.56
N VAL A 177 -18.01 -1.99 -7.78
CA VAL A 177 -17.62 -3.30 -8.32
C VAL A 177 -18.73 -4.32 -8.13
N SER A 178 -19.07 -5.01 -9.22
CA SER A 178 -20.06 -6.09 -9.25
C SER A 178 -19.45 -7.42 -8.76
N TRP A 179 -20.29 -8.30 -8.21
CA TRP A 179 -19.86 -9.56 -7.60
C TRP A 179 -19.21 -10.53 -8.60
N ASP A 180 -19.69 -10.55 -9.83
CA ASP A 180 -19.14 -11.32 -10.95
C ASP A 180 -17.69 -10.94 -11.29
N LYS A 181 -17.29 -9.68 -11.01
CA LYS A 181 -15.95 -9.14 -11.28
C LYS A 181 -14.94 -9.33 -10.14
N GLY A 182 -15.23 -10.20 -9.18
CA GLY A 182 -14.36 -10.48 -8.05
C GLY A 182 -14.45 -9.48 -6.90
N LYS A 183 -15.62 -8.85 -6.69
CA LYS A 183 -15.85 -7.94 -5.56
C LYS A 183 -15.40 -8.51 -4.22
N ALA A 184 -15.68 -9.80 -3.97
CA ALA A 184 -15.36 -10.46 -2.71
C ALA A 184 -13.85 -10.44 -2.41
N VAL A 185 -13.02 -10.88 -3.34
CA VAL A 185 -11.56 -10.94 -3.15
C VAL A 185 -10.96 -9.54 -2.99
N LEU A 186 -11.43 -8.55 -3.77
CA LEU A 186 -10.98 -7.17 -3.67
C LEU A 186 -11.36 -6.54 -2.32
N LEU A 187 -12.58 -6.78 -1.83
CA LEU A 187 -13.02 -6.30 -0.52
C LEU A 187 -12.22 -6.92 0.62
N VAL A 188 -11.93 -8.22 0.55
CA VAL A 188 -11.06 -8.88 1.53
C VAL A 188 -9.66 -8.26 1.49
N GLN A 189 -9.08 -8.06 0.30
CA GLN A 189 -7.75 -7.48 0.15
C GLN A 189 -7.67 -6.07 0.75
N PHE A 190 -8.57 -5.16 0.36
CA PHE A 190 -8.56 -3.80 0.88
C PHE A 190 -8.99 -3.71 2.34
N GLY A 191 -9.95 -4.55 2.76
CA GLY A 191 -10.43 -4.61 4.14
C GLY A 191 -9.35 -5.09 5.10
N VAL A 192 -8.61 -6.14 4.75
CA VAL A 192 -7.47 -6.63 5.54
C VAL A 192 -6.38 -5.55 5.59
N ALA A 193 -6.00 -4.96 4.45
CA ALA A 193 -5.00 -3.90 4.42
C ALA A 193 -5.39 -2.68 5.28
N ALA A 194 -6.64 -2.22 5.19
CA ALA A 194 -7.16 -1.12 6.00
C ALA A 194 -7.13 -1.48 7.49
N THR A 195 -7.61 -2.67 7.86
CA THR A 195 -7.65 -3.13 9.26
C THR A 195 -6.25 -3.20 9.86
N LEU A 196 -5.28 -3.79 9.15
CA LEU A 196 -3.91 -3.91 9.63
C LEU A 196 -3.23 -2.54 9.80
N ASN A 197 -3.45 -1.61 8.87
CA ASN A 197 -2.96 -0.23 9.02
C ASN A 197 -3.66 0.51 10.18
N ALA A 198 -4.95 0.28 10.40
CA ALA A 198 -5.69 0.84 11.53
C ALA A 198 -5.13 0.36 12.87
N VAL A 199 -4.80 -0.93 12.99
CA VAL A 199 -4.16 -1.47 14.19
C VAL A 199 -2.81 -0.79 14.45
N ILE A 200 -1.98 -0.62 13.42
CA ILE A 200 -0.69 0.07 13.56
C ILE A 200 -0.90 1.53 13.97
N LEU A 201 -1.85 2.24 13.38
CA LEU A 201 -2.20 3.61 13.77
C LEU A 201 -2.65 3.70 15.23
N ALA A 202 -3.51 2.78 15.67
CA ALA A 202 -3.97 2.71 17.05
C ALA A 202 -2.79 2.50 18.01
N GLN A 203 -1.83 1.62 17.66
CA GLN A 203 -0.61 1.43 18.45
C GLN A 203 0.25 2.70 18.54
N ILE A 204 0.46 3.40 17.42
CA ILE A 204 1.23 4.65 17.38
C ILE A 204 0.58 5.72 18.28
N LEU A 205 -0.74 5.90 18.18
CA LEU A 205 -1.47 6.88 18.98
C LEU A 205 -1.47 6.52 20.46
N TYR A 206 -1.78 5.27 20.80
CA TYR A 206 -1.85 4.81 22.19
C TYR A 206 -0.50 4.94 22.90
N TYR A 207 0.58 4.44 22.29
CA TYR A 207 1.92 4.53 22.91
C TYR A 207 2.49 5.95 22.85
N GLY A 208 2.18 6.73 21.82
CA GLY A 208 2.56 8.15 21.76
C GLY A 208 1.92 9.00 22.85
N ILE A 209 0.64 8.74 23.19
CA ILE A 209 -0.04 9.40 24.31
C ILE A 209 0.59 8.96 25.65
N ALA A 210 0.90 7.67 25.82
CA ALA A 210 1.52 7.15 27.02
C ALA A 210 2.92 7.76 27.29
N ASP A 211 3.77 7.88 26.28
CA ASP A 211 5.10 8.50 26.40
C ASP A 211 5.02 9.99 26.77
N ARG A 212 4.08 10.74 26.16
CA ARG A 212 3.84 12.15 26.52
C ARG A 212 3.38 12.31 27.97
N ARG A 213 2.48 11.43 28.46
CA ARG A 213 2.04 11.44 29.87
C ARG A 213 3.20 11.15 30.82
N PHE A 214 4.04 10.16 30.49
CA PHE A 214 5.22 9.81 31.29
C PHE A 214 6.23 10.97 31.37
N LYS A 215 6.55 11.60 30.24
CA LYS A 215 7.45 12.77 30.19
C LYS A 215 6.90 13.96 30.98
N ARG A 216 5.58 14.22 30.90
CA ARG A 216 4.93 15.31 31.65
C ARG A 216 4.96 15.06 33.16
N ALA A 217 4.74 13.83 33.62
CA ALA A 217 4.85 13.46 35.02
C ALA A 217 6.29 13.61 35.55
N LYS A 218 7.28 13.16 34.77
CA LYS A 218 8.70 13.32 35.11
C LYS A 218 9.11 14.79 35.21
N TRP A 219 8.64 15.63 34.28
CA TRP A 219 8.88 17.08 34.32
C TRP A 219 8.22 17.77 35.52
N SER A 220 6.98 17.39 35.84
CA SER A 220 6.28 17.91 37.04
C SER A 220 7.01 17.55 38.34
N HIS A 221 7.49 16.30 38.47
CA HIS A 221 8.31 15.89 39.62
C HIS A 221 9.65 16.63 39.69
N ALA A 222 10.32 16.85 38.55
CA ALA A 222 11.56 17.61 38.50
C ALA A 222 11.34 19.08 38.94
N LYS A 223 10.28 19.72 38.45
CA LYS A 223 9.90 21.09 38.82
C LYS A 223 9.50 21.22 40.30
N ALA A 224 8.79 20.23 40.84
CA ALA A 224 8.43 20.22 42.26
C ALA A 224 9.66 20.06 43.17
N LYS A 225 10.69 19.31 42.74
CA LYS A 225 11.97 19.21 43.46
C LYS A 225 12.75 20.52 43.43
N SER A 226 12.80 21.23 42.31
CA SER A 226 13.53 22.50 42.20
C SER A 226 12.89 23.63 43.02
N LEU A 227 11.56 23.62 43.19
CA LEU A 227 10.85 24.60 44.02
C LEU A 227 11.03 24.37 45.52
N LYS A 228 11.34 23.15 45.96
CA LYS A 228 11.61 22.84 47.38
C LYS A 228 13.06 23.11 47.79
N SER A 229 13.96 23.30 46.84
CA SER A 229 15.37 23.62 47.11
C SER A 229 15.68 25.13 47.10
N GLN A 230 14.67 25.97 46.88
CA GLN A 230 14.72 27.42 47.06
C GLN A 230 14.06 27.76 48.40
#